data_AF-A0A5B1CH66-F1
#
_entry.id   AF-A0A5B1CH66-F1
#
_cell.length_a   1.000
_cell.length_b   1.000
_cell.length_c   1.000
_cell.angle_alpha   90.00
_cell.angle_beta   90.00
_cell.angle_gamma   90.00
#
_symmetry.space_group_name_H-M   'P 1'
#
loop_
_entity.id
_entity.type
_entity.pdbx_description
1 polymer ?
#
loop_
_entity_poly.entity_id
_entity_poly.type
_entity_poly.pdbx_seq_one_letter_code
_entity_poly.pdbx_strand_id
1 'polypeptide(L)'
;MEALASVFAVDVLSYAVMSNHLHQILRTRPDVVAEWSDEELAIRWLRVFPGRRLEEHLAEPTENDVKTLCQDQDRLAEIRRRISDISWFMRALAEPIARMANRQDECTGRFWNRPMPCVKTLDWMKRSTALDCAIAG
;
A
#
# COMPACT_ATOMS: atom_id res chain seq x y z
N MET A 1 -7.60 5.26 2.98
CA MET A 1 -7.67 4.05 2.15
C MET A 1 -7.74 4.42 0.67
N GLU A 2 -8.67 5.28 0.27
CA GLU A 2 -8.82 5.77 -1.11
C GLU A 2 -7.55 6.40 -1.70
N ALA A 3 -6.86 7.25 -0.95
CA ALA A 3 -5.59 7.86 -1.39
C ALA A 3 -4.46 6.84 -1.61
N LEU A 4 -4.49 5.69 -0.94
CA LEU A 4 -3.51 4.63 -1.16
C LEU A 4 -3.90 3.77 -2.38
N ALA A 5 -5.20 3.52 -2.56
CA ALA A 5 -5.76 2.85 -3.72
C ALA A 5 -5.57 3.65 -5.02
N SER A 6 -5.50 4.99 -4.96
CA SER A 6 -5.20 5.81 -6.13
C SER A 6 -3.74 5.74 -6.57
N VAL A 7 -2.84 5.31 -5.68
CA VAL A 7 -1.41 5.12 -5.97
C VAL A 7 -1.12 3.69 -6.40
N PHE A 8 -1.62 2.71 -5.66
CA PHE A 8 -1.43 1.29 -5.95
C PHE A 8 -2.35 0.83 -7.08
N ALA A 9 -1.93 -0.16 -7.85
CA ALA A 9 -2.82 -0.87 -8.77
C ALA A 9 -3.59 -1.97 -8.03
N VAL A 10 -4.35 -1.55 -7.02
CA VAL A 10 -5.17 -2.41 -6.17
C VAL A 10 -6.53 -1.74 -5.98
N ASP A 11 -7.59 -2.41 -6.43
CA ASP A 11 -8.95 -1.97 -6.22
C ASP A 11 -9.42 -2.40 -4.83
N VAL A 12 -9.96 -1.48 -4.05
CA VAL A 12 -10.67 -1.78 -2.80
C VAL A 12 -12.14 -1.99 -3.13
N LEU A 13 -12.59 -3.24 -3.12
CA LEU A 13 -13.97 -3.58 -3.50
C LEU A 13 -14.95 -3.39 -2.34
N SER A 14 -14.50 -3.64 -1.11
CA SER A 14 -15.27 -3.46 0.12
C SER A 14 -14.33 -3.46 1.32
N TYR A 15 -14.74 -2.81 2.41
CA TYR A 15 -14.05 -2.90 3.70
C TYR A 15 -15.06 -2.78 4.85
N ALA A 16 -14.71 -3.34 6.01
CA ALA A 16 -15.46 -3.21 7.25
C ALA A 16 -14.48 -2.96 8.42
N VAL A 17 -14.77 -1.94 9.21
CA VAL A 17 -14.02 -1.61 10.42
C VAL A 17 -14.80 -2.13 11.62
N MET A 18 -14.17 -3.02 12.40
CA MET A 18 -14.71 -3.55 13.65
C MET A 18 -13.81 -3.15 14.82
N SER A 19 -14.31 -3.33 16.04
CA SER A 19 -13.61 -2.94 17.27
C SER A 19 -12.24 -3.60 17.43
N ASN A 20 -12.07 -4.79 16.88
CA ASN A 20 -10.84 -5.56 16.99
C ASN A 20 -10.25 -5.98 15.64
N HIS A 21 -10.87 -5.66 14.50
CA HIS A 21 -10.29 -5.97 13.19
C HIS A 21 -10.73 -5.08 12.03
N LEU A 22 -9.89 -5.00 11.01
CA LEU A 22 -10.20 -4.42 9.70
C LEU A 22 -10.33 -5.55 8.67
N HIS A 23 -11.53 -5.72 8.10
CA HIS A 23 -11.80 -6.64 6.99
C HIS A 23 -11.75 -5.87 5.66
N GLN A 24 -11.06 -6.41 4.64
CA GLN A 24 -10.99 -5.80 3.31
C GLN A 24 -11.09 -6.84 2.20
N ILE A 25 -11.80 -6.49 1.13
CA ILE A 25 -11.82 -7.23 -0.13
C ILE A 25 -11.05 -6.42 -1.18
N LEU A 26 -9.87 -6.91 -1.56
CA LEU A 26 -8.95 -6.22 -2.47
C LEU A 26 -8.81 -6.99 -3.78
N ARG A 27 -8.69 -6.32 -4.93
CA ARG A 27 -8.36 -6.94 -6.23
C ARG A 27 -7.07 -6.33 -6.78
N THR A 28 -6.08 -7.15 -7.10
CA THR A 28 -4.84 -6.68 -7.73
C THR A 28 -5.03 -6.46 -9.23
N ARG A 29 -4.38 -5.43 -9.77
CA ARG A 29 -4.50 -5.01 -11.18
C ARG A 29 -3.14 -4.89 -11.88
N PRO A 30 -2.36 -5.99 -12.01
CA PRO A 30 -1.09 -5.95 -12.74
C PRO A 30 -1.27 -5.61 -14.23
N ASP A 31 -2.48 -5.82 -14.77
CA ASP A 31 -2.89 -5.37 -16.10
C ASP A 31 -2.79 -3.85 -16.24
N VAL A 32 -3.28 -3.09 -15.26
CA VAL A 32 -3.18 -1.62 -15.26
C VAL A 32 -1.73 -1.17 -15.12
N VAL A 33 -0.95 -1.86 -14.29
CA VAL A 33 0.48 -1.54 -14.13
C VAL A 33 1.25 -1.72 -15.43
N ALA A 34 0.85 -2.65 -16.30
CA ALA A 34 1.52 -2.87 -17.58
C ALA A 34 1.39 -1.67 -18.54
N GLU A 35 0.34 -0.86 -18.37
CA GLU A 35 0.08 0.32 -19.19
C GLU A 35 0.83 1.57 -18.71
N TRP A 36 1.37 1.56 -17.48
CA TRP A 36 2.08 2.70 -16.93
C TRP A 36 3.48 2.85 -17.49
N SER A 37 3.85 4.10 -17.80
CA SER A 37 5.24 4.48 -18.08
C SER A 37 6.09 4.40 -16.81
N ASP A 38 7.40 4.40 -16.99
CA ASP A 38 8.34 4.36 -15.88
C ASP A 38 8.26 5.64 -15.04
N GLU A 39 8.00 6.79 -15.66
CA GLU A 39 7.77 8.07 -14.97
C GLU A 39 6.51 8.03 -14.12
N GLU A 40 5.39 7.54 -14.68
CA GLU A 40 4.12 7.41 -13.94
C GLU A 40 4.28 6.46 -12.75
N LEU A 41 4.96 5.32 -12.96
CA LEU A 41 5.26 4.36 -11.91
C LEU A 41 6.13 4.98 -10.80
N ALA A 42 7.15 5.75 -11.17
CA ALA A 42 8.03 6.44 -10.24
C ALA A 42 7.29 7.50 -9.43
N ILE A 43 6.46 8.33 -10.08
CA ILE A 43 5.66 9.37 -9.42
C ILE A 43 4.76 8.74 -8.36
N ARG A 44 3.99 7.71 -8.77
CA ARG A 44 3.10 6.96 -7.87
C ARG A 44 3.87 6.39 -6.69
N TRP A 45 4.97 5.69 -6.95
CA TRP A 45 5.76 5.06 -5.91
C TRP A 45 6.30 6.06 -4.89
N LEU A 46 6.85 7.18 -5.36
CA LEU A 46 7.48 8.19 -4.51
C LEU A 46 6.48 8.96 -3.64
N ARG A 47 5.20 9.07 -4.05
CA ARG A 47 4.15 9.62 -3.18
C ARG A 47 3.96 8.82 -1.90
N VAL A 48 4.13 7.50 -1.94
CA VAL A 48 3.97 6.62 -0.76
C VAL A 48 5.31 6.32 -0.09
N PHE A 49 6.37 6.18 -0.86
CA PHE A 49 7.71 5.84 -0.37
C PHE A 49 8.75 6.89 -0.79
N PRO A 50 8.69 8.11 -0.21
CA PRO A 50 9.57 9.22 -0.59
C PRO A 50 11.02 9.07 -0.11
N GLY A 51 11.37 7.95 0.54
CA GLY A 51 12.71 7.69 1.05
C GLY A 51 13.07 8.62 2.21
N ARG A 52 14.01 9.55 1.99
CA ARG A 52 14.56 10.42 3.05
C ARG A 52 13.65 11.61 3.42
N ARG A 53 12.58 11.87 2.66
CA ARG A 53 11.61 12.92 2.97
C ARG A 53 10.53 12.32 3.87
N LEU A 54 10.86 12.16 5.15
CA LEU A 54 10.00 11.47 6.11
C LEU A 54 8.73 12.24 6.49
N GLU A 55 8.67 13.54 6.21
CA GLU A 55 7.67 14.43 6.81
C GLU A 55 6.41 14.69 5.96
N GLU A 56 6.38 14.28 4.69
CA GLU A 56 5.21 14.50 3.82
C GLU A 56 4.83 13.23 3.07
N HIS A 57 4.08 12.35 3.73
CA HIS A 57 3.46 11.21 3.05
C HIS A 57 2.44 11.79 2.03
N LEU A 58 2.52 11.35 0.76
CA LEU A 58 1.69 11.80 -0.36
C LEU A 58 2.00 13.19 -0.95
N ALA A 59 3.13 13.82 -0.61
CA ALA A 59 3.58 15.00 -1.35
C ALA A 59 3.97 14.66 -2.79
N GLU A 60 3.86 15.65 -3.69
CA GLU A 60 4.33 15.50 -5.06
C GLU A 60 5.84 15.31 -5.09
N PRO A 61 6.35 14.25 -5.74
CA PRO A 61 7.78 14.01 -5.84
C PRO A 61 8.42 15.09 -6.70
N THR A 62 9.68 15.43 -6.41
CA THR A 62 10.41 16.37 -7.27
C THR A 62 10.80 15.69 -8.58
N GLU A 63 10.90 16.48 -9.66
CA GLU A 63 11.38 15.98 -10.95
C GLU A 63 12.72 15.25 -10.84
N ASN A 64 13.60 15.71 -9.95
CA ASN A 64 14.91 15.10 -9.74
C ASN A 64 14.80 13.70 -9.12
N ASP A 65 13.90 13.51 -8.15
CA ASP A 65 13.65 12.21 -7.52
C ASP A 65 13.09 11.22 -8.54
N VAL A 66 12.14 11.67 -9.37
CA VAL A 66 11.55 10.86 -10.46
C VAL A 66 12.62 10.46 -11.48
N LYS A 67 13.39 11.43 -12.00
CA LYS A 67 14.48 11.16 -12.95
C LYS A 67 15.51 10.18 -12.40
N THR A 68 15.90 10.35 -11.14
CA THR A 68 16.86 9.45 -10.47
C THR A 68 16.31 8.03 -10.39
N LEU A 69 15.03 7.86 -10.06
CA LEU A 69 14.41 6.54 -10.00
C LEU A 69 14.25 5.92 -11.40
N CYS A 70 13.93 6.72 -12.42
CA CYS A 70 13.80 6.25 -13.80
C CYS A 70 15.11 5.76 -14.42
N GLN A 71 16.25 6.21 -13.90
CA GLN A 71 17.58 5.73 -14.31
C GLN A 71 17.91 4.33 -13.76
N ASP A 72 17.20 3.88 -12.71
CA ASP A 72 17.42 2.59 -12.07
C ASP A 72 16.36 1.57 -12.54
N GLN A 73 16.65 0.94 -13.67
CA GLN A 73 15.75 0.01 -14.35
C GLN A 73 15.47 -1.26 -13.53
N ASP A 74 16.45 -1.76 -12.79
CA ASP A 74 16.28 -2.93 -11.92
C ASP A 74 15.30 -2.62 -10.78
N ARG A 75 15.44 -1.43 -10.18
CA ARG A 75 14.54 -0.97 -9.14
C ARG A 75 13.13 -0.69 -9.66
N LEU A 76 12.98 -0.13 -10.86
CA LEU A 76 11.67 0.03 -11.49
C LEU A 76 10.98 -1.30 -11.74
N ALA A 77 11.70 -2.31 -12.23
CA ALA A 77 11.15 -3.66 -12.44
C ALA A 77 10.64 -4.28 -11.13
N GLU A 78 11.35 -4.05 -10.02
CA GLU A 78 10.91 -4.46 -8.70
C GLU A 78 9.66 -3.69 -8.25
N ILE A 79 9.65 -2.37 -8.39
CA ILE A 79 8.51 -1.50 -8.05
C ILE A 79 7.26 -1.90 -8.82
N ARG A 80 7.40 -2.23 -10.11
CA ARG A 80 6.31 -2.66 -10.98
C ARG A 80 5.59 -3.90 -10.43
N ARG A 81 6.35 -4.82 -9.82
CA ARG A 81 5.76 -5.99 -9.12
C ARG A 81 5.11 -5.58 -7.80
N ARG A 82 5.74 -4.71 -7.03
CA ARG A 82 5.30 -4.31 -5.68
C ARG A 82 4.04 -3.45 -5.68
N ILE A 83 3.85 -2.59 -6.68
CA ILE A 83 2.73 -1.64 -6.72
C ILE A 83 1.36 -2.29 -6.96
N SER A 84 1.35 -3.57 -7.37
CA SER A 84 0.15 -4.41 -7.47
C SER A 84 0.14 -5.56 -6.45
N ASP A 85 1.09 -5.58 -5.51
CA ASP A 85 1.18 -6.62 -4.48
C ASP A 85 0.39 -6.24 -3.22
N ILE A 86 -0.39 -7.20 -2.72
CA ILE A 86 -1.28 -7.01 -1.56
C ILE A 86 -0.47 -6.76 -0.29
N SER A 87 0.67 -7.45 -0.12
CA SER A 87 1.49 -7.31 1.08
C SER A 87 2.09 -5.91 1.16
N TRP A 88 2.51 -5.36 0.00
CA TRP A 88 3.01 -4.00 -0.10
C TRP A 88 1.93 -2.93 0.11
N PHE A 89 0.74 -3.14 -0.47
CA PHE A 89 -0.43 -2.30 -0.20
C PHE A 89 -0.74 -2.27 1.30
N MET A 90 -0.80 -3.44 1.93
CA MET A 90 -1.11 -3.54 3.34
C MET A 90 -0.03 -2.96 4.22
N ARG A 91 1.25 -3.10 3.86
CA ARG A 91 2.34 -2.46 4.60
C ARG A 91 2.22 -0.94 4.58
N ALA A 92 1.89 -0.36 3.42
CA ALA A 92 1.67 1.08 3.28
C ALA A 92 0.41 1.57 4.01
N LEU A 93 -0.59 0.72 4.18
CA LEU A 93 -1.79 1.03 4.97
C LEU A 93 -1.53 0.92 6.48
N ALA A 94 -0.82 -0.14 6.90
CA ALA A 94 -0.65 -0.54 8.29
C ALA A 94 0.27 0.39 9.08
N GLU A 95 1.34 0.88 8.44
CA GLU A 95 2.37 1.67 9.11
C GLU A 95 1.85 3.03 9.60
N PRO A 96 1.13 3.83 8.78
CA PRO A 96 0.61 5.12 9.25
C PRO A 96 -0.42 4.98 10.37
N ILE A 97 -1.26 3.93 10.30
CA ILE A 97 -2.26 3.64 11.33
C ILE A 97 -1.56 3.27 12.64
N ALA A 98 -0.59 2.35 12.59
CA ALA A 98 0.17 1.95 13.78
C ALA A 98 0.92 3.13 14.39
N ARG A 99 1.55 3.97 13.58
CA ARG A 99 2.28 5.15 14.03
C ARG A 99 1.36 6.20 14.67
N MET A 100 0.17 6.41 14.09
CA MET A 100 -0.83 7.34 14.64
C MET A 100 -1.37 6.84 15.98
N ALA A 101 -1.78 5.57 16.05
CA ALA A 101 -2.34 4.99 17.26
C ALA A 101 -1.31 4.93 18.40
N ASN A 102 -0.10 4.45 18.12
CA ASN A 102 0.99 4.46 19.10
C ASN A 102 1.28 5.87 19.64
N ARG A 103 1.22 6.90 18.78
CA ARG A 103 1.40 8.30 19.20
C ARG A 103 0.25 8.77 20.09
N GLN A 104 -0.99 8.39 19.78
CA GLN A 104 -2.17 8.75 20.55
C GLN A 104 -2.17 8.10 21.94
N ASP A 105 -1.71 6.85 22.03
CA ASP A 105 -1.69 6.08 23.27
C ASP A 105 -0.37 6.25 24.06
N GLU A 106 0.51 7.16 23.62
CA GLU A 106 1.87 7.38 24.17
C GLU A 106 2.69 6.08 24.30
N CYS A 107 2.37 5.09 23.47
CA CYS A 107 2.95 3.77 23.50
C CYS A 107 4.01 3.62 22.40
N THR A 108 4.98 2.75 22.65
CA THR A 108 5.96 2.31 21.64
C THR A 108 5.81 0.82 21.42
N GLY A 109 5.96 0.35 20.19
CA GLY A 109 5.93 -1.07 19.86
C GLY A 109 4.89 -1.46 18.79
N ARG A 110 4.50 -2.73 18.83
CA ARG A 110 3.72 -3.37 17.78
C ARG A 110 2.22 -3.13 17.98
N PHE A 111 1.64 -2.26 17.17
CA PHE A 111 0.19 -1.99 17.17
C PHE A 111 -0.66 -3.17 16.66
N TRP A 112 -0.18 -3.92 15.66
CA TRP A 112 -0.93 -5.02 15.07
C TRP A 112 -0.58 -6.37 15.73
N ASN A 113 -1.55 -7.00 16.41
CA ASN A 113 -1.33 -8.22 17.20
C ASN A 113 -0.94 -9.47 16.40
N ARG A 114 -1.32 -9.53 15.11
CA ARG A 114 -1.00 -10.66 14.22
C ARG A 114 -0.56 -10.18 12.84
N PRO A 115 0.23 -10.99 12.10
CA PRO A 115 0.40 -10.79 10.67
C PRO A 115 -0.97 -10.78 9.98
N MET A 116 -1.10 -9.98 8.94
CA MET A 116 -2.34 -9.80 8.19
C MET A 116 -2.56 -11.05 7.33
N PRO A 117 -3.49 -11.97 7.68
CA PRO A 117 -3.74 -13.17 6.92
C PRO A 117 -4.54 -12.82 5.67
N CYS A 118 -4.05 -13.26 4.51
CA CYS A 118 -4.70 -13.09 3.23
C CYS A 118 -5.33 -14.41 2.77
N VAL A 119 -6.64 -14.38 2.53
CA VAL A 119 -7.38 -15.52 1.98
C VAL A 119 -7.80 -15.19 0.55
N LYS A 120 -7.28 -15.95 -0.42
CA LYS A 120 -7.71 -15.84 -1.81
C LYS A 120 -9.15 -16.32 -1.92
N THR A 121 -10.05 -15.48 -2.42
CA THR A 121 -11.41 -15.89 -2.74
C THR A 121 -11.48 -16.29 -4.22
N LEU A 122 -11.96 -17.51 -4.47
CA LEU A 122 -12.20 -18.05 -5.81
C LEU A 122 -13.60 -17.64 -6.28
N ASP A 123 -13.77 -16.35 -6.57
CA ASP A 123 -14.89 -15.91 -7.41
C ASP A 123 -14.30 -15.49 -8.76
N TRP A 124 -14.71 -16.15 -9.84
CA TRP A 124 -14.12 -15.97 -11.18
C TRP A 124 -14.34 -14.57 -11.74
N MET A 125 -15.30 -13.81 -11.20
CA MET A 125 -15.51 -12.39 -11.51
C MET A 125 -14.58 -11.45 -10.73
N LYS A 126 -13.93 -11.92 -9.66
CA LYS A 126 -13.18 -11.11 -8.72
C LYS A 126 -11.95 -11.88 -8.24
N ARG A 127 -10.79 -11.68 -8.90
CA ARG A 127 -9.49 -12.07 -8.33
C ARG A 127 -9.24 -11.24 -7.07
N SER A 128 -9.92 -11.61 -6.00
CA SER A 128 -9.99 -10.83 -4.78
C SER A 128 -9.43 -11.58 -3.59
N THR A 129 -8.96 -10.82 -2.62
CA THR A 129 -8.39 -11.34 -1.38
C THR A 129 -9.12 -10.70 -0.23
N ALA A 130 -9.65 -11.54 0.66
CA ALA A 130 -10.17 -11.13 1.96
C ALA A 130 -9.00 -11.04 2.95
N LEU A 131 -8.97 -9.97 3.75
CA LEU A 131 -7.90 -9.72 4.70
C LEU A 131 -8.44 -9.22 6.03
N ASP A 132 -8.06 -9.87 7.13
CA ASP A 132 -8.49 -9.57 8.50
C ASP A 132 -7.33 -9.07 9.38
N CYS A 133 -7.30 -7.78 9.73
CA CYS A 133 -6.20 -7.22 10.51
C CYS A 133 -6.63 -6.96 11.95
N ALA A 134 -6.11 -7.72 12.93
CA ALA A 134 -6.48 -7.53 14.33
C ALA A 134 -5.77 -6.33 14.98
N ILE A 135 -6.54 -5.38 15.52
CA ILE A 135 -6.06 -4.18 16.23
C ILE A 135 -5.72 -4.56 17.69
N ALA A 136 -4.57 -4.14 18.22
CA ALA A 136 -4.32 -4.19 19.65
C ALA A 136 -5.16 -3.11 20.34
N GLY A 137 -5.95 -3.51 21.34
CA GLY A 137 -6.69 -2.60 22.22
C GLY A 137 -5.94 -2.36 23.51
#